data_AF-A0A3L8S8E4-F1
#
_entry.id   AF-A0A3L8S8E4-F1
#
_cell.length_a   1.000
_cell.length_b   1.000
_cell.length_c   1.000
_cell.angle_alpha   90.00
_cell.angle_beta   90.00
_cell.angle_gamma   90.00
#
_symmetry.space_group_name_H-M   'P 1'
#
loop_
_entity.id
_entity.type
_entity.pdbx_description
1 polymer ?
#
loop_
_entity_poly.entity_id
_entity_poly.type
_entity_poly.pdbx_seq_one_letter_code
_entity_poly.pdbx_strand_id
1 'polypeptide(L)'
;MADFKPIRFQRGDYHIDVCINDYLDVFCPHYEDSVPEDKTERYVLYMVNFDGYSSCDHTSKGFKRWECNRPHSPNGPLKFSEKFQLFTPFSLGFEFRPGREYFYICEYREVYHSTTGAQQL
;
A
#
# COMPACT_ATOMS: atom_id res chain seq x y z
N MET A 1 -20.32 -1.78 12.06
CA MET A 1 -18.87 -1.66 12.32
C MET A 1 -18.35 -0.79 11.21
N ALA A 2 -17.89 0.43 11.51
CA ALA A 2 -17.48 1.37 10.47
C ALA A 2 -16.07 1.00 10.03
N ASP A 3 -15.95 0.47 8.82
CA ASP A 3 -14.69 0.28 8.12
C ASP A 3 -14.06 1.67 7.95
N PHE A 4 -12.99 1.98 8.69
CA PHE A 4 -12.42 3.32 8.75
C PHE A 4 -11.49 3.56 7.56
N LYS A 5 -11.94 3.20 6.36
CA LYS A 5 -11.23 3.51 5.13
C LYS A 5 -11.18 5.03 4.98
N PRO A 6 -9.98 5.66 4.89
CA PRO A 6 -9.87 7.10 4.72
C PRO A 6 -10.71 7.52 3.51
N ILE A 7 -11.40 8.67 3.60
CA ILE A 7 -12.38 9.13 2.58
C ILE A 7 -11.82 9.04 1.15
N ARG A 8 -10.52 9.31 1.00
CA ARG A 8 -9.81 9.24 -0.28
C ARG A 8 -9.86 7.86 -0.93
N PHE A 9 -9.83 6.79 -0.14
CA PHE A 9 -9.80 5.42 -0.67
C PHE A 9 -11.21 4.78 -0.75
N GLN A 10 -12.26 5.45 -0.26
CA GLN A 10 -13.62 4.89 -0.23
C GLN A 10 -14.19 4.64 -1.64
N ARG A 11 -13.78 5.43 -2.62
CA ARG A 11 -14.25 5.35 -4.00
C ARG A 11 -13.39 4.47 -4.91
N GLY A 12 -12.20 4.08 -4.44
CA GLY A 12 -11.24 3.29 -5.23
C GLY A 12 -10.61 4.06 -6.39
N ASP A 13 -10.79 5.38 -6.47
CA ASP A 13 -10.33 6.25 -7.56
C ASP A 13 -9.18 7.18 -7.12
N TYR A 14 -8.50 6.86 -6.01
CA TYR A 14 -7.41 7.67 -5.52
C TYR A 14 -6.20 7.56 -6.45
N HIS A 15 -5.75 8.72 -6.88
CA HIS A 15 -4.61 8.89 -7.76
C HIS A 15 -3.88 10.16 -7.35
N ILE A 16 -2.60 10.21 -7.70
CA ILE A 16 -1.74 11.35 -7.47
C ILE A 16 -0.90 11.57 -8.72
N ASP A 17 -0.75 12.84 -9.11
CA ASP A 17 0.21 13.23 -10.13
C ASP A 17 1.55 13.55 -9.46
N VAL A 18 2.62 12.96 -9.98
CA VAL A 18 3.98 13.09 -9.43
C VAL A 18 4.99 13.35 -10.55
N CYS A 19 6.06 14.06 -10.22
CA CYS A 19 7.19 14.28 -11.10
C CYS A 19 8.32 13.29 -10.83
N ILE A 20 9.23 13.15 -11.80
CA ILE A 20 10.48 12.42 -11.58
C ILE A 20 11.28 13.12 -10.47
N ASN A 21 11.82 12.31 -9.55
CA ASN A 21 12.52 12.67 -8.31
C ASN A 21 11.62 13.08 -7.13
N ASP A 22 10.30 13.10 -7.31
CA ASP A 22 9.39 13.24 -6.16
C ASP A 22 9.42 12.00 -5.28
N TYR A 23 8.86 12.15 -4.08
CA TYR A 23 8.71 11.09 -3.10
C TYR A 23 7.24 10.86 -2.77
N LEU A 24 6.83 9.60 -2.75
CA LEU A 24 5.57 9.16 -2.16
C LEU A 24 5.87 8.54 -0.81
N ASP A 25 5.36 9.16 0.25
CA ASP A 25 5.40 8.62 1.60
C ASP A 25 4.10 7.89 1.92
N VAL A 26 4.19 6.59 2.16
CA VAL A 26 3.08 5.74 2.60
C VAL A 26 3.22 5.48 4.09
N PHE A 27 2.19 5.86 4.86
CA PHE A 27 2.13 5.61 6.29
C PHE A 27 1.19 4.44 6.57
N CYS A 28 1.67 3.45 7.33
CA CYS A 28 0.85 2.35 7.79
C CYS A 28 -0.15 2.81 8.87
N PRO A 29 -1.29 2.12 9.02
CA PRO A 29 -2.18 2.30 10.17
C PRO A 29 -1.42 2.16 11.48
N HIS A 30 -1.68 3.08 12.40
CA HIS A 30 -1.09 3.12 13.74
C HIS A 30 -2.18 3.37 14.76
N TYR A 31 -2.11 2.63 15.86
CA TYR A 31 -3.12 2.63 16.90
C TYR A 31 -2.44 2.70 18.27
N GLU A 32 -3.09 3.37 19.21
CA GLU A 32 -2.70 3.39 20.62
C GLU A 32 -2.63 1.97 21.19
N ASP A 33 -1.74 1.73 22.16
CA ASP A 33 -1.55 0.42 22.82
C ASP A 33 -2.82 -0.12 23.51
N SER A 34 -3.79 0.76 23.76
CA SER A 34 -5.10 0.39 24.31
C SER A 34 -6.02 -0.32 23.29
N VAL A 35 -5.73 -0.22 22.00
CA VAL A 35 -6.54 -0.85 20.95
C VAL A 35 -6.12 -2.32 20.80
N PRO A 36 -7.05 -3.29 20.92
CA PRO A 36 -6.75 -4.70 20.76
C PRO A 36 -6.22 -5.08 19.37
N GLU A 37 -5.34 -6.08 19.31
CA GLU A 37 -4.70 -6.60 18.09
C GLU A 37 -5.73 -6.98 16.99
N ASP A 38 -6.88 -7.55 17.38
CA ASP A 38 -7.97 -7.97 16.48
C ASP A 38 -8.75 -6.81 15.85
N LYS A 39 -8.60 -5.60 16.39
CA LYS A 39 -9.24 -4.37 15.89
C LYS A 39 -8.28 -3.46 15.13
N THR A 40 -7.06 -3.93 14.88
CA THR A 40 -6.05 -3.17 14.15
C THR A 40 -5.88 -3.68 12.74
N GLU A 41 -5.77 -2.75 11.79
CA GLU A 41 -5.56 -3.09 10.40
C GLU A 41 -4.10 -3.48 10.14
N ARG A 42 -3.93 -4.52 9.33
CA ARG A 42 -2.64 -4.94 8.77
C ARG A 42 -2.84 -5.20 7.29
N TYR A 43 -1.88 -4.80 6.47
CA TYR A 43 -1.91 -5.11 5.05
C TYR A 43 -0.52 -5.28 4.45
N VAL A 44 -0.46 -5.97 3.32
CA VAL A 44 0.71 -6.01 2.46
C VAL A 44 0.44 -5.14 1.24
N LEU A 45 1.38 -4.26 0.89
CA LEU A 45 1.29 -3.42 -0.29
C LEU A 45 2.02 -4.07 -1.47
N TYR A 46 1.37 -4.10 -2.62
CA TYR A 46 1.92 -4.63 -3.86
C TYR A 46 1.90 -3.56 -4.95
N MET A 47 2.95 -3.53 -5.75
CA MET A 47 2.96 -2.81 -7.03
C MET A 47 2.52 -3.80 -8.11
N VAL A 48 1.50 -3.44 -8.89
CA VAL A 48 0.86 -4.32 -9.89
C VAL A 48 0.81 -3.63 -11.25
N ASN A 49 0.56 -4.41 -12.30
CA ASN A 49 0.16 -3.85 -13.59
C ASN A 49 -1.33 -3.44 -13.59
N PHE A 50 -1.78 -2.82 -14.68
CA PHE A 50 -3.17 -2.37 -14.84
C PHE A 50 -4.20 -3.50 -14.68
N ASP A 51 -3.92 -4.70 -15.20
CA ASP A 51 -4.83 -5.85 -15.07
C ASP A 51 -4.95 -6.29 -13.61
N GLY A 52 -3.84 -6.29 -12.86
CA GLY A 52 -3.81 -6.63 -11.44
C GLY A 52 -4.50 -5.58 -10.58
N TYR A 53 -4.37 -4.31 -10.93
CA TYR A 53 -5.12 -3.20 -10.33
C TYR A 53 -6.63 -3.39 -10.55
N SER A 54 -7.04 -3.61 -11.80
CA SER A 54 -8.46 -3.75 -12.17
C SER A 54 -9.12 -4.99 -11.56
N SER A 55 -8.39 -6.10 -11.41
CA SER A 55 -8.91 -7.33 -10.82
C SER A 55 -8.59 -7.51 -9.33
N CYS A 56 -7.89 -6.56 -8.71
CA CYS A 56 -7.33 -6.71 -7.36
C CYS A 56 -6.53 -8.03 -7.18
N ASP A 57 -5.66 -8.36 -8.14
CA ASP A 57 -4.82 -9.57 -8.10
C ASP A 57 -3.33 -9.23 -8.17
N HIS A 58 -2.59 -9.56 -7.11
CA HIS A 58 -1.14 -9.43 -7.05
C HIS A 58 -0.36 -10.71 -7.40
N THR A 59 -1.02 -11.88 -7.41
CA THR A 59 -0.38 -13.20 -7.29
C THR A 59 0.53 -13.51 -8.48
N SER A 60 0.08 -13.14 -9.68
CA SER A 60 0.82 -13.33 -10.92
C SER A 60 1.23 -12.02 -11.60
N LYS A 61 0.78 -10.88 -11.04
CA LYS A 61 0.79 -9.57 -11.71
C LYS A 61 1.46 -8.47 -10.91
N GLY A 62 2.07 -8.79 -9.78
CA GLY A 62 2.67 -7.81 -8.91
C GLY A 62 3.87 -8.29 -8.11
N PHE A 63 4.47 -7.32 -7.44
CA PHE A 63 5.60 -7.50 -6.55
C PHE A 63 5.25 -6.95 -5.17
N LYS A 64 5.52 -7.73 -4.13
CA LYS A 64 5.40 -7.25 -2.75
C LYS A 64 6.34 -6.05 -2.57
N ARG A 65 5.79 -4.91 -2.20
CA ARG A 65 6.52 -3.66 -1.99
C ARG A 65 6.85 -3.46 -0.53
N TRP A 66 5.83 -3.44 0.33
CA TRP A 66 5.98 -3.24 1.78
C TRP A 66 4.93 -4.01 2.58
N GLU A 67 5.14 -4.10 3.89
CA GLU A 67 4.22 -4.78 4.80
C GLU A 67 3.95 -3.91 6.03
N CYS A 68 2.68 -3.59 6.23
CA CYS A 68 2.17 -2.89 7.39
C CYS A 68 1.70 -3.92 8.43
N ASN A 69 2.65 -4.37 9.27
CA ASN A 69 2.42 -5.41 10.28
C ASN A 69 2.73 -4.99 11.72
N ARG A 70 3.00 -3.69 11.97
CA ARG A 70 3.29 -3.15 13.30
C ARG A 70 2.35 -1.99 13.66
N PRO A 71 1.08 -2.27 14.00
CA PRO A 71 0.11 -1.23 14.34
C PRO A 71 0.46 -0.46 15.63
N HIS A 72 1.22 -1.06 16.55
CA HIS A 72 1.68 -0.45 17.80
C HIS A 72 3.17 -0.12 17.77
N SER A 73 3.67 0.33 16.62
CA SER A 73 5.08 0.73 16.49
C SER A 73 5.42 1.85 17.50
N PRO A 74 6.52 1.74 18.28
CA PRO A 74 6.84 2.68 19.35
C PRO A 74 7.25 4.07 18.84
N ASN A 75 7.69 4.15 17.57
CA ASN A 75 8.14 5.39 16.95
C ASN A 75 7.06 6.00 16.03
N GLY A 76 5.79 5.73 16.32
CA GLY A 76 4.66 6.12 15.47
C GLY A 76 4.48 5.20 14.26
N PRO A 77 3.68 5.62 13.26
CA PRO A 77 3.36 4.80 12.09
C PRO A 77 4.62 4.41 11.31
N LEU A 78 4.67 3.16 10.85
CA LEU A 78 5.67 2.76 9.87
C LEU A 78 5.52 3.63 8.62
N LYS A 79 6.64 4.17 8.16
CA LYS A 79 6.72 5.03 6.98
C LYS A 79 7.57 4.34 5.92
N PHE A 80 7.02 4.21 4.71
CA PHE A 80 7.74 3.77 3.54
C PHE A 80 7.79 4.89 2.50
N SER A 81 8.92 5.06 1.84
CA SER A 81 9.10 6.10 0.83
C SER A 81 9.42 5.46 -0.51
N GLU A 82 8.63 5.77 -1.54
CA GLU A 82 8.97 5.54 -2.93
C GLU A 82 9.61 6.80 -3.51
N LYS A 83 10.69 6.64 -4.27
CA LYS A 83 11.26 7.73 -5.06
C LYS A 83 10.98 7.46 -6.53
N PHE A 84 10.37 8.42 -7.22
CA PHE A 84 10.07 8.31 -8.65
C PHE A 84 11.33 8.59 -9.49
N GLN A 85 12.31 7.70 -9.46
CA GLN A 85 13.59 7.86 -10.15
C GLN A 85 13.62 7.15 -11.51
N LEU A 86 14.34 7.72 -12.48
CA LEU A 86 14.53 7.13 -13.81
C LEU A 86 15.41 5.89 -13.78
N PHE A 87 16.35 5.82 -12.84
CA PHE A 87 17.35 4.78 -12.73
C PHE A 87 17.56 4.43 -11.26
N THR A 88 17.70 3.15 -10.98
CA THR A 88 18.00 2.64 -9.64
C THR A 88 19.30 1.84 -9.67
N PRO A 89 20.25 2.10 -8.75
CA PRO A 89 21.45 1.27 -8.64
C PRO A 89 21.16 -0.10 -7.99
N PHE A 90 19.95 -0.31 -7.46
CA PHE A 90 19.54 -1.56 -6.83
C PHE A 90 18.85 -2.48 -7.84
N SER A 91 19.30 -3.74 -7.92
CA SER A 91 18.83 -4.72 -8.91
C SER A 91 17.34 -5.08 -8.81
N LEU A 92 16.75 -4.94 -7.61
CA LEU A 92 15.31 -5.13 -7.37
C LEU A 92 14.58 -3.79 -7.13
N GLY A 93 15.20 -2.66 -7.50
CA GLY A 93 14.59 -1.35 -7.42
C GLY A 93 13.62 -1.12 -8.58
N PHE A 94 12.72 -0.15 -8.41
CA PHE A 94 11.78 0.23 -9.46
C PHE A 94 12.24 1.50 -10.17
N GLU A 95 12.03 1.53 -11.48
CA GLU A 95 12.33 2.67 -12.35
C GLU A 95 11.04 3.24 -12.91
N PHE A 96 10.94 4.57 -12.89
CA PHE A 96 9.75 5.31 -13.28
C PHE A 96 10.02 6.14 -14.53
N ARG A 97 9.03 6.25 -15.42
CA ARG A 97 9.14 7.03 -16.66
C ARG A 97 8.05 8.11 -16.70
N PRO A 98 8.35 9.33 -17.17
CA PRO A 98 7.35 10.37 -17.38
C PRO A 98 6.21 9.90 -18.29
N GLY A 99 4.99 10.32 -17.99
CA GLY A 99 3.80 9.99 -18.77
C GLY A 99 3.36 8.52 -18.68
N ARG A 100 3.83 7.78 -17.67
CA ARG A 100 3.37 6.43 -17.37
C ARG A 100 2.61 6.39 -16.05
N GLU A 101 1.65 5.48 -15.98
CA GLU A 101 0.87 5.18 -14.79
C GLU A 101 1.44 3.95 -14.07
N TYR A 102 1.34 3.97 -12.75
CA TYR A 102 1.86 2.93 -11.87
C TYR A 102 0.82 2.65 -10.78
N PHE A 103 0.56 1.37 -10.54
CA PHE A 103 -0.59 0.96 -9.76
C PHE A 103 -0.17 0.22 -8.50
N TYR A 104 -0.83 0.54 -7.39
CA TYR A 104 -0.64 -0.10 -6.11
C TYR A 104 -1.96 -0.66 -5.61
N ILE A 105 -1.90 -1.84 -5.00
CA ILE A 105 -3.03 -2.46 -4.28
C ILE A 105 -2.53 -2.95 -2.93
N CYS A 106 -3.42 -3.02 -1.95
CA CYS A 106 -3.15 -3.63 -0.65
C CYS A 106 -3.95 -4.93 -0.49
N GLU A 107 -3.37 -5.90 0.20
CA GLU A 107 -4.06 -7.11 0.68
C GLU A 107 -4.22 -6.98 2.19
N TYR A 108 -5.45 -6.84 2.67
CA TYR A 108 -5.72 -6.78 4.10
C TYR A 108 -5.59 -8.17 4.74
N ARG A 109 -4.98 -8.20 5.93
CA ARG A 109 -4.85 -9.39 6.76
C ARG A 109 -5.65 -9.18 8.02
N GLU A 110 -6.87 -9.69 8.05
CA GLU A 110 -7.64 -9.79 9.30
C GLU A 110 -7.11 -10.95 10.15
N VAL A 111 -7.11 -10.75 11.47
CA VAL A 111 -6.59 -11.75 12.44
C VAL A 111 -7.57 -12.93 12.63
N TYR A 112 -8.87 -12.77 12.29
CA TYR A 112 -9.90 -13.78 12.61
C TYR A 112 -10.89 -14.15 11.50
N HIS A 113 -10.94 -13.44 10.37
CA HIS A 113 -11.71 -13.87 9.20
C HIS A 113 -10.81 -13.92 7.98
N SER A 114 -10.72 -15.10 7.36
CA SER A 114 -10.05 -15.33 6.09
C SER A 114 -10.82 -14.69 4.93
N THR A 115 -10.94 -13.37 4.96
CA THR A 115 -11.34 -12.57 3.80
C THR A 115 -10.06 -12.00 3.21
N THR A 116 -9.44 -12.74 2.29
CA THR A 116 -8.37 -12.23 1.43
C THR A 116 -8.97 -11.19 0.49
N GLY A 117 -9.14 -9.96 0.99
CA GLY A 117 -9.63 -8.83 0.25
C GLY A 117 -8.47 -7.97 -0.20
N ALA A 118 -8.15 -8.00 -1.50
CA ALA A 118 -7.30 -6.98 -2.08
C ALA A 118 -8.14 -5.73 -2.38
N GLN A 119 -7.62 -4.56 -2.01
CA GLN A 119 -8.25 -3.27 -2.26
C GLN A 119 -7.32 -2.35 -3.04
N GLN A 120 -7.95 -1.52 -3.85
CA GLN A 120 -7.31 -0.49 -4.63
C GLN A 120 -6.93 0.70 -3.75
N LEU A 121 -5.68 1.13 -3.88
CA LEU A 121 -5.23 2.41 -3.37
C LEU A 121 -5.45 3.51 -4.37
#